data_AF-A0A4R1G620-F1
#
_entry.id   AF-A0A4R1G620-F1
#
_cell.length_a   1.000
_cell.length_b   1.000
_cell.length_c   1.000
_cell.angle_alpha   90.00
_cell.angle_beta   90.00
_cell.angle_gamma   90.00
#
_symmetry.space_group_name_H-M   'P 1'
#
loop_
_entity.id
_entity.type
_entity.pdbx_description
1 polymer ?
#
loop_
_entity_poly.entity_id
_entity_poly.type
_entity_poly.pdbx_seq_one_letter_code
_entity_poly.pdbx_strand_id
1 'polypeptide(L)'
;MDERGRLRGLRVRNFFLISLFLFLLLSPREAFPLQDEGGILSLFREEIESERANLRFEILDSSYAEFDFVGGFADGRYRLKSYRVKPLKENIYRLELLFEKKRGSFRYSQRVVFYFWQGRNRLVFLTKEGKKSFELPDVEINIEKTPSGYRIVKLFKEKVLRLPVEGGTVYLKIRRLK
;
A
#
# COMPACT_ATOMS: atom_id res chain seq x y z
N MET A 1 -19.84 39.95 68.28
CA MET A 1 -20.07 38.72 69.07
C MET A 1 -21.55 38.41 68.95
N ASP A 2 -21.90 37.46 68.08
CA ASP A 2 -23.19 36.78 68.16
C ASP A 2 -23.02 35.41 67.49
N GLU A 3 -23.07 34.36 68.30
CA GLU A 3 -23.02 32.96 67.89
C GLU A 3 -24.44 32.46 67.62
N ARG A 4 -24.75 32.02 66.40
CA ARG A 4 -25.77 30.98 66.17
C ARG A 4 -25.36 30.08 65.02
N GLY A 5 -24.98 28.86 65.36
CA GLY A 5 -24.76 27.80 64.39
C GLY A 5 -26.06 27.30 63.75
N ARG A 6 -25.91 26.69 62.58
CA ARG A 6 -26.69 25.51 62.16
C ARG A 6 -25.96 24.78 61.05
N LEU A 7 -25.47 23.60 61.41
CA LEU A 7 -25.16 22.49 60.52
C LEU A 7 -26.38 22.12 59.66
N ARG A 8 -26.17 21.85 58.37
CA ARG A 8 -26.77 20.75 57.58
C ARG A 8 -26.42 20.91 56.10
N GLY A 9 -25.72 19.93 55.54
CA GLY A 9 -25.47 19.90 54.10
C GLY A 9 -24.52 18.82 53.61
N LEU A 10 -24.44 17.66 54.28
CA LEU A 10 -23.77 16.48 53.74
C LEU A 10 -24.63 15.96 52.57
N ARG A 11 -24.24 16.21 51.32
CA ARG A 11 -24.80 15.51 50.16
C ARG A 11 -23.71 14.66 49.50
N VAL A 12 -23.90 13.38 49.77
CA VAL A 12 -23.21 12.21 49.24
C VAL A 12 -23.30 12.17 47.70
N ARG A 13 -22.27 11.56 47.10
CA ARG A 13 -22.35 10.50 46.06
C ARG A 13 -21.89 10.86 44.65
N ASN A 14 -20.69 10.34 44.33
CA ASN A 14 -20.25 9.76 43.06
C ASN A 14 -21.37 9.61 42.02
N PHE A 15 -21.20 10.19 40.84
CA PHE A 15 -21.69 9.62 39.58
C PHE A 15 -21.01 10.34 38.40
N PHE A 16 -20.57 9.57 37.40
CA PHE A 16 -20.06 10.00 36.08
C PHE A 16 -18.56 10.25 35.87
N LEU A 17 -17.73 9.31 36.35
CA LEU A 17 -16.73 8.69 35.47
C LEU A 17 -17.47 7.70 34.56
N ILE A 18 -17.81 8.10 33.33
CA ILE A 18 -18.10 7.31 32.09
C ILE A 18 -18.64 8.34 31.08
N SER A 19 -17.75 9.04 30.38
CA SER A 19 -18.09 9.80 29.16
C SER A 19 -16.83 10.01 28.30
N LEU A 20 -16.05 8.94 28.11
CA LEU A 20 -14.89 8.95 27.20
C LEU A 20 -14.84 7.70 26.30
N PHE A 21 -15.93 6.94 26.22
CA PHE A 21 -15.90 5.66 25.51
C PHE A 21 -17.20 5.38 24.76
N LEU A 22 -17.70 6.33 23.96
CA LEU A 22 -18.81 6.04 23.04
C LEU A 22 -18.97 7.07 21.90
N PHE A 23 -17.88 7.56 21.31
CA PHE A 23 -17.95 8.43 20.11
C PHE A 23 -16.95 8.02 19.02
N LEU A 24 -16.61 6.73 18.95
CA LEU A 24 -15.68 6.15 17.97
C LEU A 24 -16.32 5.08 17.07
N LEU A 25 -17.66 5.04 16.99
CA LEU A 25 -18.39 3.98 16.28
C LEU A 25 -19.44 4.49 15.29
N LEU A 26 -19.25 5.65 14.65
CA LEU A 26 -19.99 6.00 13.45
C LEU A 26 -19.08 6.69 12.43
N SER A 27 -18.32 5.89 11.70
CA SER A 27 -17.94 6.24 10.33
C SER A 27 -18.78 5.37 9.40
N PRO A 28 -19.62 5.92 8.50
CA PRO A 28 -20.27 5.13 7.49
C PRO A 28 -19.20 4.56 6.56
N ARG A 29 -18.97 3.24 6.65
CA ARG A 29 -18.27 2.49 5.61
C ARG A 29 -19.26 2.35 4.46
N GLU A 30 -19.06 3.09 3.38
CA GLU A 30 -19.64 2.71 2.10
C GLU A 30 -19.00 1.38 1.68
N ALA A 31 -19.73 0.30 1.95
CA ALA A 31 -19.42 -1.03 1.49
C ALA A 31 -19.95 -1.15 0.06
N PHE A 32 -19.05 -1.06 -0.93
CA PHE A 32 -19.33 -1.62 -2.24
C PHE A 32 -19.60 -3.13 -2.09
N PRO A 33 -20.61 -3.70 -2.75
CA PRO A 33 -20.85 -5.13 -2.68
C PRO A 33 -19.69 -5.84 -3.40
N LEU A 34 -18.88 -6.54 -2.62
CA LEU A 34 -17.99 -7.59 -3.10
C LEU A 34 -18.87 -8.63 -3.81
N GLN A 35 -18.88 -8.64 -5.14
CA GLN A 35 -19.23 -9.86 -5.86
C GLN A 35 -18.25 -10.94 -5.38
N ASP A 36 -18.86 -12.02 -4.91
CA ASP A 36 -18.29 -13.08 -4.10
C ASP A 36 -17.05 -13.72 -4.74
N GLU A 37 -15.86 -13.19 -4.40
CA GLU A 37 -14.57 -13.80 -4.70
C GLU A 37 -14.47 -15.21 -4.07
N GLY A 38 -15.26 -15.52 -3.03
CA GLY A 38 -15.23 -16.79 -2.31
C GLY A 38 -15.79 -17.98 -3.09
N GLY A 39 -16.85 -17.78 -3.88
CA GLY A 39 -17.50 -18.86 -4.64
C GLY A 39 -16.72 -19.38 -5.85
N ILE A 40 -15.81 -18.57 -6.41
CA ILE A 40 -14.97 -18.95 -7.56
C ILE A 40 -13.67 -19.63 -7.08
N LEU A 41 -13.14 -19.20 -5.93
CA LEU A 41 -11.87 -19.70 -5.39
C LEU A 41 -11.99 -21.12 -4.79
N SER A 42 -13.18 -21.58 -4.43
CA SER A 42 -13.38 -22.95 -3.91
C SER A 42 -13.27 -24.05 -4.97
N LEU A 43 -13.33 -23.70 -6.26
CA LEU A 43 -13.28 -24.66 -7.38
C LEU A 43 -11.85 -25.01 -7.83
N PHE A 44 -10.84 -24.28 -7.37
CA PHE A 44 -9.44 -24.40 -7.85
C PHE A 44 -8.44 -24.50 -6.69
N ARG A 45 -8.88 -25.09 -5.57
CA ARG A 45 -8.11 -25.14 -4.32
C ARG A 45 -6.79 -25.91 -4.45
N GLU A 46 -6.69 -26.85 -5.40
CA GLU A 46 -5.48 -27.66 -5.62
C GLU A 46 -4.48 -26.99 -6.59
N GLU A 47 -4.93 -26.14 -7.52
CA GLU A 47 -4.06 -25.40 -8.45
C GLU A 47 -3.41 -24.16 -7.82
N ILE A 48 -3.99 -23.63 -6.73
CA ILE A 48 -3.57 -22.36 -6.11
C ILE A 48 -2.35 -22.50 -5.17
N GLU A 49 -1.99 -23.71 -4.74
CA GLU A 49 -0.88 -23.91 -3.79
C GLU A 49 0.49 -24.20 -4.44
N SER A 50 0.58 -24.43 -5.76
CA SER A 50 1.82 -24.87 -6.41
C SER A 50 2.61 -23.80 -7.18
N GLU A 51 2.09 -22.60 -7.39
CA GLU A 51 2.85 -21.53 -8.05
C GLU A 51 3.06 -20.33 -7.13
N ARG A 52 4.26 -20.27 -6.53
CA ARG A 52 4.94 -18.99 -6.37
C ARG A 52 5.09 -18.41 -7.78
N ALA A 53 4.08 -17.68 -8.23
CA ALA A 53 4.11 -17.01 -9.52
C ALA A 53 5.40 -16.19 -9.60
N ASN A 54 6.28 -16.57 -10.54
CA ASN A 54 7.65 -16.09 -10.66
C ASN A 54 7.66 -14.61 -11.10
N LEU A 55 7.40 -13.71 -10.15
CA LEU A 55 7.65 -12.28 -10.34
C LEU A 55 9.12 -12.13 -10.77
N ARG A 56 9.34 -11.37 -11.83
CA ARG A 56 10.68 -11.13 -12.41
C ARG A 56 11.29 -9.83 -11.88
N PHE A 57 10.59 -9.14 -10.99
CA PHE A 57 11.02 -7.89 -10.39
C PHE A 57 10.58 -7.82 -8.93
N GLU A 58 11.29 -7.01 -8.17
CA GLU A 58 10.90 -6.57 -6.84
C GLU A 58 10.47 -5.11 -6.88
N ILE A 59 9.61 -4.74 -5.93
CA ILE A 59 9.20 -3.36 -5.68
C ILE A 59 10.10 -2.82 -4.57
N LEU A 60 10.69 -1.66 -4.79
CA LEU A 60 11.59 -1.05 -3.82
C LEU A 60 10.80 -0.23 -2.79
N ASP A 61 11.20 -0.31 -1.53
CA ASP A 61 10.61 0.46 -0.41
C ASP A 61 10.70 1.99 -0.61
N SER A 62 11.61 2.44 -1.47
CA SER A 62 11.75 3.85 -1.84
C SER A 62 10.71 4.33 -2.87
N SER A 63 9.75 3.48 -3.23
CA SER A 63 8.54 3.86 -3.97
C SER A 63 7.70 4.85 -3.17
N TYR A 64 6.96 5.71 -3.86
CA TYR A 64 6.14 6.74 -3.24
C TYR A 64 4.95 7.08 -4.13
N ALA A 65 4.00 7.83 -3.56
CA ALA A 65 2.89 8.42 -4.29
C ALA A 65 2.80 9.91 -3.99
N GLU A 66 2.30 10.67 -4.95
CA GLU A 66 1.93 12.08 -4.77
C GLU A 66 0.43 12.17 -4.97
N PHE A 67 -0.28 12.70 -3.98
CA PHE A 67 -1.73 12.87 -4.01
C PHE A 67 -2.09 14.34 -3.85
N ASP A 68 -3.11 14.76 -4.58
CA ASP A 68 -3.67 16.10 -4.58
C ASP A 68 -5.18 15.96 -4.30
N PHE A 69 -5.56 16.00 -3.03
CA PHE A 69 -6.93 15.80 -2.58
C PHE A 69 -7.70 17.12 -2.59
N VAL A 70 -9.01 17.05 -2.79
CA VAL A 70 -9.88 18.22 -2.68
C VAL A 70 -9.78 18.78 -1.24
N GLY A 71 -9.30 20.03 -1.12
CA GLY A 71 -9.12 20.71 0.16
C GLY A 71 -7.68 20.81 0.68
N GLY A 72 -6.67 20.21 0.03
CA GLY A 72 -5.26 20.58 0.26
C GLY A 72 -4.58 20.07 1.54
N PHE A 73 -5.34 19.62 2.54
CA PHE A 73 -4.79 19.28 3.86
C PHE A 73 -3.91 18.01 3.83
N ALA A 74 -4.29 17.04 3.00
CA ALA A 74 -3.63 15.75 2.88
C ALA A 74 -2.55 15.73 1.77
N ASP A 75 -2.48 16.75 0.92
CA ASP A 75 -1.71 16.78 -0.33
C ASP A 75 -0.21 16.59 -0.19
N GLY A 76 0.40 16.01 -1.22
CA GLY A 76 1.84 15.86 -1.37
C GLY A 76 2.30 14.41 -1.28
N ARG A 77 3.56 14.21 -0.90
CA ARG A 77 4.24 12.91 -1.02
C ARG A 77 3.94 11.96 0.15
N TYR A 78 3.55 10.75 -0.18
CA TYR A 78 3.38 9.61 0.73
C TYR A 78 4.41 8.53 0.40
N ARG A 79 5.05 7.97 1.43
CA ARG A 79 6.05 6.91 1.28
C ARG A 79 5.38 5.55 1.26
N LEU A 80 5.91 4.59 0.50
CA LEU A 80 5.43 3.21 0.58
C LEU A 80 5.73 2.65 1.97
N LYS A 81 4.69 2.14 2.65
CA LYS A 81 4.82 1.52 3.97
C LYS A 81 4.83 0.00 3.88
N SER A 82 4.02 -0.55 2.98
CA SER A 82 3.95 -1.98 2.70
C SER A 82 3.32 -2.23 1.34
N TYR A 83 3.60 -3.38 0.75
CA TYR A 83 2.90 -3.85 -0.42
C TYR A 83 2.61 -5.34 -0.33
N ARG A 84 1.64 -5.80 -1.12
CA ARG A 84 1.34 -7.22 -1.30
C ARG A 84 1.06 -7.48 -2.76
N VAL A 85 1.70 -8.51 -3.32
CA VAL A 85 1.38 -9.01 -4.66
C VAL A 85 0.67 -10.34 -4.51
N LYS A 86 -0.52 -10.46 -5.09
CA LYS A 86 -1.31 -11.68 -5.12
C LYS A 86 -1.39 -12.18 -6.57
N PRO A 87 -0.97 -13.41 -6.88
CA PRO A 87 -1.27 -14.00 -8.18
C PRO A 87 -2.79 -14.19 -8.30
N LEU A 88 -3.33 -13.91 -9.48
CA LEU A 88 -4.74 -14.16 -9.81
C LEU A 88 -4.89 -15.26 -10.86
N LYS A 89 -4.00 -15.25 -11.85
CA LYS A 89 -3.91 -16.21 -12.95
C LYS A 89 -2.48 -16.18 -13.49
N GLU A 90 -2.15 -17.09 -14.39
CA GLU A 90 -0.86 -17.12 -15.09
C GLU A 90 -0.45 -15.72 -15.57
N ASN A 91 0.66 -15.23 -15.03
CA ASN A 91 1.23 -13.92 -15.31
C ASN A 91 0.35 -12.70 -15.00
N ILE A 92 -0.81 -12.85 -14.34
CA ILE A 92 -1.71 -11.76 -13.93
C ILE A 92 -1.73 -11.66 -12.41
N TYR A 93 -1.55 -10.44 -11.91
CA TYR A 93 -1.36 -10.16 -10.51
C TYR A 93 -2.21 -8.98 -10.04
N ARG A 94 -2.60 -9.04 -8.77
CA ARG A 94 -3.13 -7.91 -8.01
C ARG A 94 -2.04 -7.35 -7.09
N LEU A 95 -1.76 -6.06 -7.23
CA LEU A 95 -0.82 -5.31 -6.42
C LEU A 95 -1.59 -4.42 -5.45
N GLU A 96 -1.47 -4.67 -4.16
CA GLU A 96 -1.96 -3.81 -3.08
C GLU A 96 -0.79 -2.99 -2.53
N LEU A 97 -0.92 -1.67 -2.48
CA LEU A 97 0.07 -0.74 -1.95
C LEU A 97 -0.54 0.05 -0.79
N LEU A 98 0.20 0.19 0.30
CA LEU A 98 -0.15 1.07 1.41
C LEU A 98 0.87 2.21 1.50
N PHE A 99 0.41 3.42 1.27
CA PHE A 99 1.21 4.63 1.38
C PHE A 99 0.90 5.38 2.67
N GLU A 100 1.91 5.99 3.29
CA GLU A 100 1.78 6.77 4.52
C GLU A 100 2.50 8.12 4.42
N LYS A 101 1.86 9.15 4.97
CA LYS A 101 2.43 10.47 5.19
C LYS A 101 2.21 10.90 6.63
N LYS A 102 3.25 11.40 7.29
CA LYS A 102 3.17 12.00 8.62
C LYS A 102 3.35 13.51 8.51
N ARG A 103 2.45 14.29 9.12
CA ARG A 103 2.53 15.75 9.22
C ARG A 103 2.23 16.15 10.67
N GLY A 104 3.27 16.50 11.42
CA GLY A 104 3.15 16.72 12.87
C GLY A 104 2.69 15.44 13.58
N SER A 105 1.60 15.55 14.36
CA SER A 105 0.93 14.42 15.03
C SER A 105 0.00 13.63 14.11
N PHE A 106 -0.38 14.18 12.95
CA PHE A 106 -1.31 13.53 12.02
C PHE A 106 -0.57 12.51 11.14
N ARG A 107 -1.22 11.37 10.94
CA ARG A 107 -0.80 10.31 10.02
C ARG A 107 -1.92 10.08 9.02
N TYR A 108 -1.58 10.18 7.75
CA TYR A 108 -2.46 9.91 6.63
C TYR A 108 -2.02 8.63 5.94
N SER A 109 -2.97 7.79 5.59
CA SER A 109 -2.71 6.52 4.90
C SER A 109 -3.59 6.39 3.69
N GLN A 110 -3.01 5.97 2.56
CA GLN A 110 -3.73 5.75 1.32
C GLN A 110 -3.44 4.36 0.79
N ARG A 111 -4.50 3.60 0.50
CA ARG A 111 -4.39 2.31 -0.19
C ARG A 111 -4.59 2.51 -1.67
N VAL A 112 -3.75 1.86 -2.47
CA VAL A 112 -3.86 1.83 -3.92
C VAL A 112 -3.80 0.38 -4.38
N VAL A 113 -4.70 0.02 -5.30
CA VAL A 113 -4.74 -1.31 -5.90
C VAL A 113 -4.50 -1.18 -7.39
N PHE A 114 -3.58 -1.99 -7.92
CA PHE A 114 -3.40 -2.16 -9.36
C PHE A 114 -3.59 -3.62 -9.75
N TYR A 115 -3.99 -3.83 -10.99
CA TYR A 115 -3.91 -5.13 -11.65
C TYR A 115 -2.88 -5.02 -12.76
N PHE A 116 -2.02 -6.02 -12.89
CA PHE A 116 -1.01 -6.02 -13.94
C PHE A 116 -0.74 -7.41 -14.49
N TRP A 117 -0.34 -7.45 -15.75
CA TRP A 117 0.20 -8.62 -16.40
C TRP A 117 1.73 -8.49 -16.53
N GLN A 118 2.46 -9.59 -16.36
CA GLN A 118 3.90 -9.68 -16.51
C GLN A 118 4.29 -10.66 -17.63
N GLY A 119 4.86 -10.15 -18.71
CA GLY A 119 5.56 -10.95 -19.72
C GLY A 119 7.03 -11.15 -19.39
N ARG A 120 7.78 -11.72 -20.35
CA ARG A 120 9.22 -11.99 -20.19
C ARG A 120 10.06 -10.75 -19.85
N ASN A 121 9.82 -9.65 -20.56
CA ASN A 121 10.53 -8.36 -20.44
C ASN A 121 9.55 -7.16 -20.36
N ARG A 122 8.26 -7.39 -20.09
CA ARG A 122 7.22 -6.36 -20.18
C ARG A 122 6.24 -6.46 -19.02
N LEU A 123 5.79 -5.32 -18.52
CA LEU A 123 4.69 -5.16 -17.57
C LEU A 123 3.58 -4.37 -18.22
N VAL A 124 2.33 -4.78 -18.00
CA VAL A 124 1.15 -4.05 -18.46
C VAL A 124 0.21 -3.84 -17.29
N PHE A 125 0.06 -2.60 -16.85
CA PHE A 125 -0.82 -2.20 -15.77
C PHE A 125 -2.19 -1.78 -16.31
N LEU A 126 -3.26 -2.20 -15.65
CA LEU A 126 -4.58 -1.63 -15.83
C LEU A 126 -4.69 -0.38 -14.97
N THR A 127 -4.98 0.76 -15.60
CA THR A 127 -5.14 2.06 -14.96
C THR A 127 -6.49 2.67 -15.34
N LYS A 128 -6.89 3.76 -14.68
CA LYS A 128 -8.11 4.51 -15.03
C LYS A 128 -8.10 5.06 -16.47
N GLU A 129 -6.91 5.30 -17.02
CA GLU A 129 -6.69 5.77 -18.40
C GLU A 129 -6.57 4.62 -19.41
N GLY A 130 -6.81 3.37 -18.97
CA GLY A 130 -6.62 2.17 -19.77
C GLY A 130 -5.30 1.45 -19.47
N LYS A 131 -4.83 0.65 -20.42
CA LYS A 131 -3.64 -0.19 -20.25
C LYS A 131 -2.36 0.63 -20.45
N LYS A 132 -1.45 0.57 -19.48
CA LYS A 132 -0.15 1.23 -19.54
C LYS A 132 0.98 0.20 -19.52
N SER A 133 1.82 0.25 -20.54
CA SER A 133 2.88 -0.72 -20.78
C SER A 133 4.24 -0.19 -20.40
N PHE A 134 5.06 -1.03 -19.80
CA PHE A 134 6.44 -0.72 -19.42
C PHE A 134 7.35 -1.91 -19.73
N GLU A 135 8.58 -1.63 -20.13
CA GLU A 135 9.62 -2.68 -20.18
C GLU A 135 10.20 -2.91 -18.79
N LEU A 136 10.53 -4.15 -18.48
CA LEU A 136 11.32 -4.48 -17.28
C LEU A 136 12.72 -3.87 -17.39
N PRO A 137 13.38 -3.52 -16.28
CA PRO A 137 14.76 -3.05 -16.31
C PRO A 137 15.68 -4.11 -16.92
N ASP A 138 16.63 -3.68 -17.75
CA ASP A 138 17.66 -4.56 -18.29
C ASP A 138 18.67 -4.98 -17.22
N VAL A 139 19.29 -6.14 -17.44
CA VAL A 139 20.44 -6.59 -16.67
C VAL A 139 21.68 -6.16 -17.42
N GLU A 140 22.48 -5.28 -16.82
CA GLU A 140 23.77 -4.89 -17.36
C GLU A 140 24.81 -5.93 -16.94
N ILE A 141 25.63 -6.38 -17.89
CA ILE A 141 26.65 -7.41 -17.67
C ILE A 141 28.01 -6.74 -17.85
N ASN A 142 28.77 -6.65 -16.77
CA ASN A 142 30.14 -6.17 -16.79
C ASN A 142 31.11 -7.35 -16.66
N ILE A 143 32.19 -7.31 -17.42
CA ILE A 143 33.28 -8.27 -17.33
C ILE A 143 34.46 -7.54 -16.68
N GLU A 144 34.79 -7.91 -15.45
CA GLU A 144 35.89 -7.33 -14.67
C GLU A 144 37.13 -8.23 -14.79
N LYS A 145 38.29 -7.64 -15.08
CA LYS A 145 39.57 -8.38 -15.06
C LYS A 145 40.04 -8.56 -13.61
N THR A 146 40.41 -9.78 -13.24
CA THR A 146 40.97 -10.12 -11.93
C THR A 146 42.39 -10.70 -12.09
N PRO A 147 43.21 -10.76 -11.03
CA PRO A 147 44.53 -11.39 -11.09
C PRO A 147 44.50 -12.86 -11.55
N SER A 148 43.37 -13.55 -11.36
CA SER A 148 43.15 -14.95 -11.73
C SER A 148 42.32 -15.17 -13.00
N GLY A 149 41.94 -14.10 -13.73
CA GLY A 149 41.15 -14.21 -14.96
C GLY A 149 40.11 -13.11 -15.13
N TYR A 150 38.85 -13.49 -15.35
CA TYR A 150 37.72 -12.57 -15.53
C TYR A 150 36.56 -12.95 -14.61
N ARG A 151 35.88 -11.94 -14.05
CA ARG A 151 34.65 -12.09 -13.28
C ARG A 151 33.49 -11.43 -14.02
N ILE A 152 32.40 -12.16 -14.20
CA ILE A 152 31.15 -11.61 -14.74
C ILE A 152 30.33 -11.02 -13.58
N VAL A 153 30.01 -9.73 -13.66
CA VAL A 153 29.20 -9.00 -12.70
C VAL A 153 27.89 -8.57 -13.35
N LYS A 154 26.77 -8.99 -12.77
CA LYS A 154 25.43 -8.57 -13.20
C LYS A 154 24.96 -7.38 -12.37
N LEU A 155 24.65 -6.26 -13.03
CA LEU A 155 24.08 -5.05 -12.44
C LEU A 155 22.59 -4.97 -12.76
N PHE A 156 21.76 -4.79 -11.73
CA PHE A 156 20.30 -4.74 -11.86
C PHE A 156 19.84 -3.29 -11.67
N LYS A 157 19.59 -2.58 -12.78
CA LYS A 157 19.18 -1.16 -12.74
C LYS A 157 17.78 -1.00 -12.16
N GLU A 158 17.57 0.11 -11.45
CA GLU A 158 16.25 0.51 -10.98
C GLU A 158 15.48 1.24 -12.08
N LYS A 159 14.16 1.06 -12.12
CA LYS A 159 13.27 1.80 -13.04
C LYS A 159 12.07 2.33 -12.27
N VAL A 160 11.63 3.54 -12.61
CA VAL A 160 10.45 4.17 -12.01
C VAL A 160 9.28 4.10 -12.97
N LEU A 161 8.20 3.43 -12.56
CA LEU A 161 6.95 3.37 -13.30
C LEU A 161 5.99 4.44 -12.77
N ARG A 162 5.46 5.29 -13.66
CA ARG A 162 4.50 6.35 -13.31
C ARG A 162 3.09 5.87 -13.60
N LEU A 163 2.35 5.56 -12.54
CA LEU A 163 1.00 4.97 -12.60
C LEU A 163 -0.04 6.00 -12.11
N PRO A 164 -0.92 6.50 -12.99
CA PRO A 164 -1.95 7.45 -12.58
C PRO A 164 -2.99 6.76 -11.70
N VAL A 165 -3.46 7.48 -10.68
CA VAL A 165 -4.53 7.06 -9.78
C VAL A 165 -5.53 8.21 -9.61
N GLU A 166 -6.65 7.94 -8.96
CA GLU A 166 -7.55 9.03 -8.58
C GLU A 166 -6.85 9.97 -7.59
N GLY A 167 -6.94 11.28 -7.86
CA GLY A 167 -6.32 12.30 -7.02
C GLY A 167 -4.80 12.18 -6.88
N GLY A 168 -4.07 11.59 -7.84
CA GLY A 168 -2.61 11.51 -7.73
C GLY A 168 -1.89 10.61 -8.72
N THR A 169 -0.61 10.36 -8.44
CA THR A 169 0.27 9.47 -9.19
C THR A 169 1.11 8.61 -8.26
N VAL A 170 1.21 7.32 -8.56
CA VAL A 170 2.15 6.40 -7.93
C VAL A 170 3.44 6.32 -8.75
N TYR A 171 4.58 6.46 -8.07
CA TYR A 171 5.92 6.27 -8.59
C TYR A 171 6.47 4.96 -8.07
N LEU A 172 6.15 3.87 -8.78
CA LEU A 172 6.53 2.52 -8.41
C LEU A 172 7.96 2.24 -8.88
N LYS A 173 8.89 2.14 -7.94
CA LYS A 173 10.28 1.82 -8.26
C LYS A 173 10.46 0.31 -8.24
N ILE A 174 11.03 -0.21 -9.31
CA ILE A 174 11.23 -1.64 -9.49
C ILE A 174 12.66 -1.96 -9.86
N ARG A 175 13.11 -3.16 -9.50
CA ARG A 175 14.38 -3.74 -9.93
C ARG A 175 14.16 -5.19 -10.37
N ARG A 176 14.87 -5.63 -11.40
CA ARG A 176 14.76 -7.00 -11.88
C ARG A 176 15.36 -7.98 -10.86
N LEU A 177 14.68 -9.11 -10.63
CA LEU A 177 15.17 -10.17 -9.76
C LEU A 177 16.28 -10.98 -10.46
N LYS A 178 17.20 -11.52 -9.64
CA LYS A 178 18.41 -12.25 -10.08
C LYS A 178 18.10 -13.54 -10.80
#